data_AF-A0A8I0KD73-F1
#
_entry.id   AF-A0A8I0KD73-F1
#
_cell.length_a   1.000
_cell.length_b   1.000
_cell.length_c   1.000
_cell.angle_alpha   90.00
_cell.angle_beta   90.00
_cell.angle_gamma   90.00
#
_symmetry.space_group_name_H-M   'P 1'
#
loop_
_entity.id
_entity.type
_entity.pdbx_description
1 polymer ?
#
loop_
_entity_poly.entity_id
_entity_poly.type
_entity_poly.pdbx_seq_one_letter_code
_entity_poly.pdbx_strand_id
1 'polypeptide(L)'
;CKTDQYFVRSIPFFAPNLAFNDLIQVEMDDKTLYFDDLIKPSNNSTLRIVFLNNDIKYIEKILTTLESHLCGWEGFEGGLYYAINIPKKVDYALIKKCLDDKSDFLDYEESCLSDKHSSDLF
;
A
#
# COMPACT_ATOMS: atom_id res chain seq x y z
N CYS A 1 12.78 -14.85 -24.44
CA CYS A 1 11.50 -14.86 -23.70
C CYS A 1 10.67 -13.66 -24.16
N LYS A 2 9.34 -13.76 -24.24
CA LYS A 2 8.50 -12.59 -24.51
C LYS A 2 8.35 -11.83 -23.20
N THR A 3 8.73 -10.56 -23.20
CA THR A 3 8.55 -9.66 -22.07
C THR A 3 7.33 -8.78 -22.36
N ASP A 4 6.34 -8.86 -21.47
CA ASP A 4 5.12 -8.05 -21.54
C ASP A 4 5.12 -7.07 -20.37
N GLN A 5 4.35 -5.98 -20.50
CA GLN A 5 4.24 -4.95 -19.46
C GLN A 5 2.82 -4.90 -18.90
N TYR A 6 2.71 -4.83 -17.59
CA TYR A 6 1.43 -4.79 -16.89
C TYR A 6 1.41 -3.69 -15.83
N PHE A 7 0.22 -3.19 -15.54
CA PHE A 7 0.00 -2.34 -14.38
C PHE A 7 -0.39 -3.20 -13.19
N VAL A 8 0.19 -2.92 -12.02
CA VAL A 8 -0.27 -3.47 -10.75
C VAL A 8 -1.65 -2.89 -10.44
N ARG A 9 -2.68 -3.73 -10.28
CA ARG A 9 -4.08 -3.31 -10.06
C ARG A 9 -4.71 -3.78 -8.76
N SER A 10 -3.94 -4.44 -7.90
CA SER A 10 -4.29 -4.70 -6.50
C SER A 10 -3.27 -4.02 -5.58
N ILE A 11 -3.63 -3.80 -4.33
CA ILE A 11 -2.72 -3.23 -3.33
C ILE A 11 -1.82 -4.36 -2.80
N PRO A 12 -0.48 -4.29 -2.92
CA PRO A 12 0.39 -5.40 -2.55
C PRO A 12 0.37 -5.75 -1.05
N PHE A 13 -0.24 -6.90 -0.71
CA PHE A 13 -0.26 -7.42 0.66
C PHE A 13 1.10 -7.89 1.16
N PHE A 14 1.91 -8.52 0.31
CA PHE A 14 3.14 -9.20 0.75
C PHE A 14 4.37 -8.90 -0.11
N ALA A 15 4.20 -8.59 -1.39
CA ALA A 15 5.31 -8.21 -2.26
C ALA A 15 5.85 -6.81 -1.84
N PRO A 16 7.11 -6.69 -1.41
CA PRO A 16 7.69 -5.41 -1.01
C PRO A 16 8.03 -4.56 -2.24
N ASN A 17 8.26 -3.26 -2.03
CA ASN A 17 8.75 -2.32 -3.05
C ASN A 17 7.88 -2.19 -4.32
N LEU A 18 6.58 -2.51 -4.21
CA LEU A 18 5.60 -2.31 -5.27
C LEU A 18 4.41 -1.53 -4.72
N ALA A 19 3.83 -0.69 -5.57
CA ALA A 19 2.62 0.08 -5.29
C ALA A 19 1.56 -0.10 -6.38
N PHE A 20 0.32 0.20 -6.02
CA PHE A 20 -0.80 0.20 -6.95
C PHE A 20 -0.53 1.18 -8.11
N ASN A 21 -0.82 0.75 -9.35
CA ASN A 21 -0.55 1.41 -10.62
C ASN A 21 0.92 1.48 -11.06
N ASP A 22 1.85 0.78 -10.39
CA ASP A 22 3.20 0.62 -10.92
C ASP A 22 3.16 -0.12 -12.26
N LEU A 23 4.02 0.29 -13.20
CA LEU A 23 4.23 -0.42 -14.45
C LEU A 23 5.38 -1.41 -14.25
N ILE A 24 5.09 -2.69 -14.41
CA ILE A 24 6.03 -3.79 -14.22
C ILE A 24 6.27 -4.53 -15.53
N GLN A 25 7.45 -5.12 -15.64
CA GLN A 25 7.78 -6.13 -16.63
C GLN A 25 7.48 -7.51 -16.06
N VAL A 26 6.97 -8.39 -16.91
CA VAL A 26 6.74 -9.79 -16.54
C VAL A 26 7.36 -10.72 -17.57
N GLU A 27 7.73 -11.91 -17.10
CA GLU A 27 8.12 -13.03 -17.94
C GLU A 27 7.08 -14.13 -17.89
N MET A 28 6.81 -14.73 -19.06
CA MET A 28 5.90 -15.86 -19.17
C MET A 28 6.66 -17.17 -19.07
N ASP A 29 6.34 -17.97 -18.06
CA ASP A 29 6.84 -19.34 -17.88
C ASP A 29 5.66 -20.29 -17.64
N ASP A 30 5.55 -21.32 -18.47
CA ASP A 30 4.44 -22.31 -18.47
C ASP A 30 3.03 -21.72 -18.26
N LYS A 31 2.73 -20.62 -18.99
CA LYS A 31 1.46 -19.85 -18.95
C LYS A 31 1.21 -19.03 -17.69
N THR A 32 2.17 -18.98 -16.77
CA THR A 32 2.15 -18.10 -15.61
C THR A 32 2.99 -16.86 -15.90
N LEU A 33 2.50 -15.70 -15.47
CA LEU A 33 3.25 -14.44 -15.55
C LEU A 33 3.95 -14.21 -14.22
N TYR A 34 5.28 -14.11 -14.26
CA TYR A 34 6.11 -13.80 -13.11
C TYR A 34 6.59 -12.36 -13.18
N PHE A 35 6.58 -11.66 -12.06
CA PHE A 35 7.24 -10.36 -11.95
C PHE A 35 8.73 -10.51 -12.27
N ASP A 36 9.22 -9.62 -13.14
CA ASP A 36 10.62 -9.58 -13.55
C ASP A 36 11.29 -8.30 -13.04
N ASP A 37 10.74 -7.14 -13.41
CA ASP A 37 11.31 -5.83 -13.01
C ASP A 37 10.25 -4.72 -12.89
N LEU A 38 10.59 -3.66 -12.16
CA LEU A 38 9.81 -2.43 -12.10
C LEU A 38 10.24 -1.47 -13.21
N ILE A 39 9.34 -1.18 -14.16
CA ILE A 39 9.62 -0.27 -15.29
C ILE A 39 9.40 1.19 -14.90
N LYS A 40 8.30 1.48 -14.20
CA LYS A 40 7.96 2.85 -13.81
C LYS A 40 7.13 2.88 -12.52
N PRO A 41 7.59 3.59 -11.47
CA PRO A 41 6.79 3.80 -10.28
C PRO A 41 5.60 4.70 -10.59
N SER A 42 4.47 4.41 -9.95
CA SER A 42 3.24 5.21 -9.96
C SER A 42 3.37 6.49 -9.13
N ASN A 43 4.38 6.55 -8.25
CA ASN A 43 4.55 7.48 -7.13
C ASN A 43 3.48 7.35 -6.03
N ASN A 44 2.62 6.34 -6.10
CA ASN A 44 1.86 5.93 -4.93
C ASN A 44 2.78 5.24 -3.93
N SER A 45 2.29 5.06 -2.70
CA SER A 45 2.95 4.24 -1.69
C SER A 45 2.05 3.13 -1.20
N THR A 46 2.68 2.07 -0.73
CA THR A 46 2.00 0.96 -0.05
C THR A 46 2.44 0.90 1.39
N LEU A 47 1.46 1.07 2.28
CA LEU A 47 1.62 0.77 3.70
C LEU A 47 0.95 -0.57 4.00
N ARG A 48 1.39 -1.22 5.07
CA ARG A 48 0.72 -2.40 5.59
C ARG A 48 0.47 -2.20 7.07
N ILE A 49 -0.78 -2.30 7.49
CA ILE A 49 -1.21 -2.05 8.86
C ILE A 49 -1.59 -3.38 9.50
N VAL A 50 -1.10 -3.61 10.72
CA VAL A 50 -1.59 -4.64 11.62
C VAL A 50 -2.25 -4.00 12.83
N PHE A 51 -3.52 -4.31 13.07
CA PHE A 51 -4.22 -3.90 14.29
C PHE A 51 -3.93 -4.88 15.42
N LEU A 52 -3.59 -4.35 16.59
CA LEU A 52 -3.13 -5.15 17.74
C LEU A 52 -4.29 -5.70 18.58
N ASN A 53 -5.52 -5.28 18.31
CA ASN A 53 -6.73 -5.85 18.90
C ASN A 53 -7.89 -5.81 17.89
N ASN A 54 -9.01 -6.43 18.25
CA ASN A 54 -10.16 -6.65 17.38
C ASN A 54 -11.35 -5.70 17.68
N ASP A 55 -11.10 -4.45 18.09
CA ASP A 55 -12.17 -3.44 18.16
C ASP A 55 -12.57 -2.99 16.75
N ILE A 56 -13.48 -3.75 16.14
CA ILE A 56 -13.95 -3.56 14.77
C ILE A 56 -14.43 -2.13 14.51
N LYS A 57 -15.15 -1.52 15.46
CA LYS A 57 -15.68 -0.15 15.26
C LYS A 57 -14.55 0.87 15.19
N TYR A 58 -13.50 0.68 15.98
CA TYR A 58 -12.36 1.57 15.95
C TYR A 58 -11.47 1.33 14.72
N ILE A 59 -11.31 0.08 14.29
CA ILE A 59 -10.66 -0.27 13.01
C ILE A 59 -11.38 0.40 11.84
N GLU A 60 -12.70 0.23 11.73
CA GLU A 60 -13.52 0.86 10.68
C GLU A 60 -13.35 2.39 10.69
N LYS A 61 -13.36 3.02 11.87
CA LYS A 61 -13.13 4.46 12.00
C LYS A 61 -11.77 4.89 11.44
N ILE A 62 -10.72 4.10 11.67
CA ILE A 62 -9.37 4.38 11.16
C ILE A 62 -9.34 4.24 9.64
N LEU A 63 -9.91 3.14 9.09
CA LEU A 63 -9.97 2.90 7.65
C LEU A 63 -10.77 4.00 6.94
N THR A 64 -11.95 4.39 7.45
CA THR A 64 -12.73 5.52 6.91
C THR A 64 -11.99 6.85 7.00
N THR A 65 -11.16 7.05 8.04
CA THR A 65 -10.31 8.24 8.12
C THR A 65 -9.29 8.25 6.98
N LEU A 66 -8.63 7.12 6.71
CA LEU A 66 -7.69 6.98 5.58
C LEU A 66 -8.39 7.20 4.23
N GLU A 67 -9.58 6.64 4.04
CA GLU A 67 -10.41 6.85 2.83
C GLU A 67 -10.76 8.33 2.63
N SER A 68 -11.04 9.06 3.70
CA SER A 68 -11.33 10.50 3.64
C SER A 68 -10.13 11.32 3.12
N HIS A 69 -8.92 10.78 3.28
CA HIS A 69 -7.68 11.30 2.69
C HIS A 69 -7.39 10.72 1.30
N LEU A 70 -8.37 10.09 0.64
CA LEU A 70 -8.28 9.47 -0.68
C LEU A 70 -7.44 8.18 -0.72
N CYS A 71 -7.07 7.63 0.43
CA CYS A 71 -6.37 6.34 0.47
C CYS A 71 -7.34 5.20 0.12
N GLY A 72 -6.81 4.16 -0.49
CA GLY A 72 -7.54 2.90 -0.70
C GLY A 72 -6.98 1.82 0.21
N TRP A 73 -7.77 0.81 0.52
CA TRP A 73 -7.29 -0.33 1.30
C TRP A 73 -7.88 -1.65 0.80
N GLU A 74 -7.13 -2.72 1.00
CA GLU A 74 -7.57 -4.10 0.84
C GLU A 74 -7.31 -4.83 2.16
N GLY A 75 -8.23 -5.71 2.55
CA GLY A 75 -8.13 -6.49 3.78
C GLY A 75 -8.82 -7.85 3.64
N PHE A 76 -8.56 -8.75 4.58
CA PHE A 76 -9.25 -10.03 4.67
C PHE A 76 -10.49 -9.94 5.55
N GLU A 77 -11.52 -10.71 5.23
CA GLU A 77 -12.72 -10.80 6.08
C GLU A 77 -12.32 -11.30 7.48
N GLY A 78 -12.70 -10.54 8.52
CA GLY A 78 -12.34 -10.83 9.91
C GLY A 78 -10.84 -10.73 10.24
N GLY A 79 -10.03 -10.20 9.32
CA GLY A 79 -8.60 -10.01 9.51
C GLY A 79 -8.26 -8.70 10.21
N LEU A 80 -7.08 -8.65 10.83
CA LEU A 80 -6.51 -7.44 11.44
C LEU A 80 -5.38 -6.84 10.59
N TYR A 81 -5.22 -7.34 9.36
CA TYR A 81 -4.11 -7.00 8.46
C TYR A 81 -4.63 -6.40 7.16
N TYR A 82 -4.11 -5.23 6.81
CA TYR A 82 -4.60 -4.41 5.71
C TYR A 82 -3.44 -3.85 4.90
N ALA A 83 -3.58 -3.92 3.58
CA ALA A 83 -2.69 -3.22 2.64
C ALA A 83 -3.34 -1.90 2.26
N ILE A 84 -2.61 -0.79 2.38
CA ILE A 84 -3.11 0.56 2.15
C ILE A 84 -2.36 1.17 0.96
N ASN A 85 -3.10 1.68 -0.02
CA ASN A 85 -2.56 2.50 -1.08
C ASN A 85 -2.70 3.97 -0.70
N ILE A 86 -1.58 4.68 -0.70
CA ILE A 86 -1.51 6.14 -0.56
C ILE A 86 -1.28 6.73 -1.95
N PRO A 87 -2.27 7.40 -2.57
CA PRO A 87 -2.08 8.02 -3.87
C PRO A 87 -1.04 9.13 -3.83
N LYS A 88 -0.24 9.28 -4.89
CA LYS A 88 0.80 10.32 -5.04
C LYS A 88 0.39 11.77 -4.77
N LYS A 89 -0.91 12.07 -4.73
CA LYS A 89 -1.46 13.42 -4.49
C LYS A 89 -1.74 13.69 -3.02
N VAL A 90 -1.70 12.66 -2.17
CA VAL A 90 -1.94 12.74 -0.73
C VAL A 90 -0.66 13.21 -0.07
N ASP A 91 -0.76 14.15 0.86
CA ASP A 91 0.34 14.55 1.73
C ASP A 91 0.61 13.44 2.74
N TYR A 92 1.78 12.79 2.61
CA TYR A 92 2.12 11.64 3.43
C TYR A 92 2.35 12.00 4.91
N ALA A 93 2.78 13.23 5.22
CA ALA A 93 3.01 13.64 6.60
C ALA A 93 1.71 13.58 7.44
N LEU A 94 0.57 13.89 6.81
CA LEU A 94 -0.75 13.76 7.44
C LEU A 94 -1.12 12.31 7.75
N ILE A 95 -0.83 11.41 6.81
CA ILE A 95 -1.09 9.96 6.99
C ILE A 95 -0.18 9.42 8.08
N LYS A 96 1.12 9.72 8.01
CA LYS A 96 2.11 9.28 8.99
C LYS A 96 1.71 9.71 10.39
N LYS A 97 1.39 10.99 10.59
CA LYS A 97 0.91 11.50 11.87
C LYS A 97 -0.35 10.77 12.35
N CYS A 98 -1.32 10.55 11.46
CA CYS A 98 -2.54 9.83 11.80
C CYS A 98 -2.27 8.42 12.33
N LEU A 99 -1.28 7.71 11.78
CA LEU A 99 -0.90 6.36 12.21
C LEU A 99 -0.03 6.39 13.47
N ASP A 100 0.95 7.29 13.56
CA ASP A 100 1.83 7.46 14.72
C ASP A 100 1.01 7.80 15.98
N ASP A 101 -0.03 8.63 15.87
CA ASP A 101 -0.95 8.98 16.97
C ASP A 101 -1.77 7.75 17.47
N LYS A 102 -1.65 6.59 16.82
CA LYS A 102 -2.37 5.34 17.12
C LYS A 102 -1.44 4.16 17.39
N SER A 103 -0.17 4.40 17.72
CA SER A 103 0.84 3.37 17.97
C SER A 103 0.47 2.36 19.07
N ASP A 104 -0.43 2.73 20.00
CA ASP A 104 -0.92 1.82 21.04
C ASP A 104 -1.97 0.82 20.52
N PHE A 105 -2.51 1.04 19.31
CA PHE A 105 -3.61 0.27 18.73
C PHE A 105 -3.23 -0.48 17.46
N LEU A 106 -2.28 0.05 16.69
CA LEU A 106 -1.79 -0.52 15.45
C LEU A 106 -0.28 -0.39 15.34
N ASP A 107 0.30 -1.23 14.51
CA ASP A 107 1.63 -1.02 13.95
C ASP A 107 1.53 -1.01 12.42
N TYR A 108 2.52 -0.41 11.75
CA TYR A 108 2.50 -0.33 10.29
C TYR A 108 3.89 -0.37 9.67
N GLU A 109 3.96 -0.90 8.46
CA GLU A 109 5.15 -1.00 7.62
C GLU A 109 5.01 -0.11 6.39
N GLU A 110 6.05 0.66 6.09
CA GLU A 110 6.22 1.39 4.83
C GLU A 110 6.77 0.45 3.73
N SER A 111 5.97 -0.53 3.31
CA SER A 111 6.41 -1.58 2.38
C SER A 111 6.87 -1.05 1.02
N CYS A 112 6.37 0.11 0.58
CA CYS A 112 6.85 0.84 -0.58
C CYS A 112 6.60 2.34 -0.35
N LEU A 113 7.63 3.08 0.07
CA LEU A 113 7.58 4.54 0.19
C LEU A 113 8.13 5.17 -1.09
N SER A 114 7.34 6.03 -1.75
CA SER A 114 7.76 6.68 -2.98
C SER A 114 8.62 7.90 -2.68
N ASP A 115 9.49 8.30 -3.61
CA ASP A 115 10.31 9.51 -3.48
C ASP A 115 9.46 10.76 -3.20
N LYS A 116 8.25 10.82 -3.80
CA LYS A 116 7.28 11.89 -3.54
C LYS A 116 6.89 11.92 -2.06
N HIS A 117 6.48 10.80 -1.49
CA HIS A 117 6.01 10.75 -0.10
C HIS A 117 7.17 10.85 0.90
N SER A 118 8.35 10.36 0.54
CA SER A 118 9.57 10.63 1.31
C SER A 118 9.86 12.12 1.38
N SER A 119 9.67 12.86 0.28
CA SER A 119 9.87 14.31 0.23
C SER A 119 8.84 15.10 1.06
N ASP A 120 7.61 14.59 1.24
CA ASP A 120 6.59 15.24 2.09
C ASP A 120 6.99 15.29 3.57
N LEU A 121 7.98 14.49 4.00
CA LEU A 121 8.43 14.40 5.40
C LEU A 121 9.50 15.45 5.76
N PHE A 122 9.96 16.28 4.81
CA PHE A 122 11.03 17.25 4.99
C PHE A 122 10.56 18.70 4.85
#